data_AF-A0A967UG30-F1
#
_entry.id   AF-A0A967UG30-F1
#
_cell.length_a   1.000
_cell.length_b   1.000
_cell.length_c   1.000
_cell.angle_alpha   90.00
_cell.angle_beta   90.00
_cell.angle_gamma   90.00
#
_symmetry.space_group_name_H-M   'P 1'
#
loop_
_entity.id
_entity.type
_entity.pdbx_description
1 polymer ?
#
loop_
_entity_poly.entity_id
_entity_poly.type
_entity_poly.pdbx_seq_one_letter_code
_entity_poly.pdbx_strand_id
1 'polypeptide(L)' 'VQAQIRVAEGHKLSDPEIGIKSQKDIELRGFAIQSRITTEDPKMNFAPDFGTIKAYRTAAGFGVRL' A
#
# COMPACT_ATOMS: atom_id res chain seq x y z
N VAL A 1 5.40 -4.28 -5.68
CA VAL A 1 4.98 -4.11 -7.09
C VAL A 1 6.18 -4.03 -8.03
N GLN A 2 7.08 -3.04 -7.93
CA GLN A 2 8.25 -2.93 -8.82
C GLN A 2 9.11 -4.21 -8.93
N ALA A 3 9.43 -4.84 -7.80
CA ALA A 3 10.19 -6.10 -7.79
C ALA A 3 9.50 -7.23 -8.57
N GLN A 4 8.17 -7.29 -8.60
CA GLN A 4 7.44 -8.33 -9.34
C GLN A 4 7.64 -8.17 -10.86
N ILE A 5 7.67 -6.94 -11.35
CA ILE A 5 7.94 -6.64 -12.77
C ILE A 5 9.36 -7.06 -13.13
N ARG A 6 10.35 -6.65 -12.32
CA ARG A 6 11.76 -6.99 -12.54
C ARG A 6 12.01 -8.50 -12.52
N VAL A 7 11.36 -9.22 -11.62
CA VAL A 7 11.41 -10.70 -11.60
C VAL A 7 10.83 -11.28 -12.88
N ALA A 8 9.72 -10.73 -13.39
CA ALA A 8 9.12 -11.18 -14.66
C ALA A 8 10.01 -10.89 -15.88
N GLU A 9 10.84 -9.85 -15.81
CA GLU A 9 11.86 -9.52 -16.83
C GLU A 9 13.11 -10.44 -16.74
N GLY A 10 13.15 -11.35 -15.76
CA GLY A 10 14.23 -12.32 -15.59
C GLY A 10 15.32 -11.90 -14.62
N HIS A 11 15.17 -10.77 -13.92
CA HIS A 11 16.13 -10.35 -12.90
C HIS A 11 16.13 -11.26 -11.68
N LYS A 12 17.33 -11.59 -11.18
CA LYS A 12 17.49 -12.22 -9.87
C LYS A 12 17.26 -11.19 -8.76
N LEU A 13 16.82 -11.63 -7.59
CA LEU A 13 16.62 -10.74 -6.44
C LEU A 13 17.88 -9.97 -6.04
N SER A 14 19.04 -10.60 -6.22
CA SER A 14 20.36 -10.04 -5.94
C SER A 14 20.86 -9.06 -7.00
N ASP A 15 20.20 -8.98 -8.16
CA ASP A 15 20.59 -8.04 -9.20
C ASP A 15 20.49 -6.60 -8.67
N PRO A 16 21.39 -5.69 -9.08
CA PRO A 16 21.36 -4.30 -8.63
C PRO A 16 20.01 -3.60 -8.86
N GLU A 17 19.27 -4.04 -9.88
CA GLU A 17 17.91 -3.57 -10.15
C GLU A 17 16.95 -3.92 -9.00
N ILE A 18 17.00 -5.09 -8.36
CA ILE A 18 16.10 -5.44 -7.25
C ILE A 18 16.73 -5.09 -5.89
N GLY A 19 18.02 -5.34 -5.73
CA GLY A 19 18.82 -4.89 -4.58
C GLY A 19 18.68 -5.73 -3.30
N ILE A 20 18.14 -6.95 -3.37
CA ILE A 20 18.04 -7.88 -2.23
C ILE A 20 19.12 -8.94 -2.38
N LYS A 21 20.32 -8.67 -1.83
CA LYS A 21 21.52 -9.53 -2.02
C LYS A 21 21.45 -10.79 -1.17
N SER A 22 20.85 -10.70 0.02
CA SER A 22 20.73 -11.83 0.93
C SER A 22 19.49 -11.73 1.83
N GLN A 23 19.08 -12.84 2.45
CA GLN A 23 18.00 -12.84 3.44
C GLN A 23 18.30 -11.93 4.65
N LYS A 24 19.59 -11.69 4.95
CA LYS A 24 20.02 -10.80 6.05
C LYS A 24 19.76 -9.32 5.76
N ASP A 25 19.51 -8.96 4.49
CA ASP A 25 19.23 -7.57 4.09
C ASP A 25 17.81 -7.14 4.48
N ILE A 26 16.94 -8.09 4.84
CA ILE A 26 15.55 -7.84 5.20
C ILE A 26 15.45 -7.58 6.71
N GLU A 27 15.18 -6.32 7.07
CA GLU A 27 15.08 -5.86 8.45
C GLU A 27 13.67 -5.35 8.76
N LEU A 28 13.19 -5.63 9.97
CA LEU A 28 11.96 -5.02 10.49
C LEU A 28 12.26 -3.59 10.95
N ARG A 29 11.40 -2.64 10.57
CA ARG A 29 11.52 -1.22 10.95
C ARG A 29 10.18 -0.68 11.43
N GLY A 30 10.05 -0.51 12.75
CA GLY A 30 8.84 0.01 13.37
C GLY A 30 7.59 -0.82 13.08
N PHE A 31 6.45 -0.14 12.96
CA PHE A 31 5.15 -0.75 12.67
C PHE A 31 4.38 0.10 11.67
N ALA A 32 3.50 -0.54 10.89
CA ALA A 32 2.59 0.12 9.97
C ALA A 32 1.17 -0.46 10.14
N ILE A 33 0.16 0.39 9.99
CA ILE A 33 -1.26 -0.01 10.03
C ILE A 33 -1.89 0.38 8.70
N GLN A 34 -2.74 -0.49 8.16
CA GLN A 34 -3.54 -0.22 6.98
C GLN A 34 -5.03 -0.24 7.34
N SER A 35 -5.77 0.72 6.80
CA SER A 35 -7.22 0.76 6.88
C SER A 35 -7.81 1.03 5.50
N ARG A 36 -9.07 0.67 5.30
CA ARG A 36 -9.81 0.95 4.07
C ARG A 36 -10.92 1.94 4.39
N ILE A 37 -11.05 2.96 3.56
CA ILE A 37 -12.16 3.91 3.61
C ILE A 37 -13.10 3.52 2.46
N THR A 38 -14.30 3.09 2.80
CA THR A 38 -15.34 2.64 1.87
C THR A 38 -16.55 3.56 1.98
N THR A 39 -17.52 3.39 1.08
CA THR A 39 -18.81 4.09 1.18
C THR A 39 -19.82 3.34 2.05
N GLU A 40 -19.42 2.29 2.75
CA GLU A 40 -20.30 1.47 3.58
C GLU A 40 -20.74 2.25 4.83
N ASP A 41 -22.05 2.37 5.08
CA ASP A 41 -22.59 3.06 6.27
C ASP A 41 -22.81 2.08 7.44
N PRO A 42 -22.04 2.18 8.55
CA PRO A 42 -22.21 1.31 9.71
C PRO A 42 -23.60 1.38 10.37
N LYS A 43 -24.32 2.51 10.22
CA LYS A 43 -25.69 2.68 10.74
C LYS A 43 -26.74 1.96 9.88
N MET A 44 -26.38 1.65 8.63
CA MET A 44 -27.21 0.94 7.66
C MET A 44 -26.63 -0.44 7.35
N ASN A 45 -26.13 -1.14 8.39
CA ASN A 45 -25.57 -2.49 8.28
C ASN A 45 -24.47 -2.61 7.19
N PHE A 46 -23.62 -1.58 7.07
CA PHE A 46 -22.54 -1.50 6.08
C PHE A 46 -23.03 -1.59 4.63
N ALA A 47 -24.27 -1.22 4.35
CA ALA A 47 -24.74 -1.05 2.98
C ALA A 47 -23.89 0.03 2.26
N PRO A 48 -23.47 -0.18 1.00
CA PRO A 48 -22.73 0.82 0.24
C PRO A 48 -23.61 2.04 -0.06
N ASP A 49 -23.15 3.21 0.35
CA ASP A 49 -23.69 4.50 -0.08
C ASP A 49 -23.12 4.91 -1.45
N PHE A 50 -23.84 5.76 -2.18
CA PHE A 50 -23.51 6.19 -3.54
C PHE A 50 -23.96 7.62 -3.82
N GLY A 51 -23.34 8.24 -4.83
CA GLY A 51 -23.66 9.61 -5.25
C GLY A 51 -22.43 10.36 -5.76
N THR A 52 -22.50 11.69 -5.77
CA THR A 52 -21.39 12.54 -6.20
C THR A 52 -20.64 13.11 -4.99
N ILE A 53 -19.32 12.92 -4.95
CA ILE A 53 -18.44 13.53 -3.96
C ILE A 53 -18.43 15.05 -4.18
N LYS A 54 -19.00 15.81 -3.24
CA LYS A 54 -19.03 17.28 -3.30
C LYS A 54 -17.74 17.95 -2.79
N ALA A 55 -17.03 17.28 -1.90
CA ALA A 55 -15.76 17.73 -1.36
C ALA A 55 -14.89 16.52 -1.00
N TYR A 56 -13.59 16.61 -1.26
CA TYR A 56 -12.62 15.58 -0.95
C TYR A 56 -11.37 16.23 -0.35
N ARG A 57 -10.93 15.74 0.81
CA ARG A 57 -9.73 16.21 1.50
C ARG A 57 -8.94 15.01 1.95
N THR A 58 -7.65 14.98 1.62
CA THR A 58 -6.74 13.90 1.96
C THR A 58 -5.93 14.24 3.21
N ALA A 59 -5.65 13.21 4.02
CA ALA A 59 -4.66 13.34 5.09
C ALA A 59 -3.24 13.35 4.47
N ALA A 60 -2.33 14.12 5.05
CA ALA A 60 -0.93 14.14 4.64
C ALA A 60 -0.03 14.35 5.86
N GLY A 61 1.24 13.98 5.74
CA GLY A 61 2.22 14.12 6.81
C GLY A 61 3.28 13.03 6.78
N PHE A 62 4.29 13.17 7.62
CA PHE A 62 5.34 12.16 7.77
C PHE A 62 4.75 10.81 8.22
N GLY A 63 5.05 9.74 7.48
CA GLY A 63 4.54 8.39 7.76
C GLY A 63 3.12 8.09 7.26
N VAL A 64 2.44 9.06 6.62
CA VAL A 64 1.11 8.83 6.02
C VAL A 64 1.28 8.39 4.56
N ARG A 65 0.62 7.29 4.20
CA ARG A 65 0.52 6.79 2.82
C ARG A 65 -0.95 6.65 2.45
N LEU A 66 -1.36 7.33 1.39
CA LEU A 66 -2.66 7.18 0.72
C LEU A 66 -2.52 6.29 -0.51
#